data_AF-A0A223DPW0-F1
#
_entry.id   AF-A0A223DPW0-F1
#
_cell.length_a   1.000
_cell.length_b   1.000
_cell.length_c   1.000
_cell.angle_alpha   90.00
_cell.angle_beta   90.00
_cell.angle_gamma   90.00
#
_symmetry.space_group_name_H-M   'P 1'
#
loop_
_entity.id
_entity.type
_entity.pdbx_description
1 polymer ?
#
loop_
_entity_poly.entity_id
_entity_poly.type
_entity_poly.pdbx_seq_one_letter_code
_entity_poly.pdbx_strand_id
1 'polypeptide(L)'
;VLARERLKFRGLRSLRTSKWETEKDRVHEPEDWNRLLRSNYKGAKSQALHEALVGGVQPGTRQVRNVPLSLRSSIPPITCLFSLLQHERKQTVMNFSMT
;
A
#
# COMPACT_ATOMS: atom_id res chain seq x y z
N VAL A 1 37.42 -12.25 -5.68
CA VAL A 1 36.17 -11.73 -6.28
C VAL A 1 36.50 -10.44 -7.01
N LEU A 2 36.25 -10.36 -8.32
CA LEU A 2 36.54 -9.14 -9.07
C LEU A 2 35.52 -8.05 -8.73
N ALA A 3 35.94 -6.78 -8.70
CA ALA A 3 35.06 -5.66 -8.37
C ALA A 3 33.80 -5.59 -9.26
N ARG A 4 33.95 -5.95 -10.55
CA ARG A 4 32.86 -6.02 -11.54
C ARG A 4 31.77 -7.05 -11.22
N GLU A 5 32.11 -8.13 -10.52
CA GLU A 5 31.17 -9.21 -10.17
C GLU A 5 30.37 -8.83 -8.92
N ARG A 6 30.94 -8.00 -8.04
CA ARG A 6 30.31 -7.53 -6.81
C ARG A 6 29.45 -6.29 -7.01
N LEU A 7 29.89 -5.37 -7.89
CA LEU A 7 29.31 -4.05 -8.03
C LEU A 7 28.34 -4.01 -9.22
N LYS A 8 27.03 -4.13 -8.93
CA LYS A 8 25.95 -3.90 -9.90
C LYS A 8 25.56 -2.42 -10.01
N PHE A 9 26.55 -1.52 -10.01
CA PHE A 9 26.33 -0.08 -10.03
C PHE A 9 26.32 0.47 -11.45
N ARG A 10 25.67 1.63 -11.64
CA ARG A 10 25.64 2.35 -12.92
C ARG A 10 26.32 3.71 -12.76
N GLY A 11 27.15 4.07 -13.74
CA GLY A 11 27.72 5.41 -13.84
C GLY A 11 26.76 6.35 -14.56
N LEU A 12 26.27 7.36 -13.87
CA LEU A 12 25.42 8.41 -14.45
C LEU A 12 26.16 9.73 -14.44
N ARG A 13 26.01 10.52 -15.52
CA ARG A 13 26.60 11.87 -15.60
C ARG A 13 25.94 12.84 -14.62
N SER A 14 24.64 12.72 -14.40
CA SER A 14 23.88 13.50 -13.41
C SER A 14 22.61 12.75 -13.02
N LEU A 15 22.42 12.49 -11.73
CA LEU A 15 21.25 11.79 -11.19
C LEU A 15 19.91 12.45 -11.55
N ARG A 16 19.90 13.77 -11.77
CA ARG A 16 18.67 14.52 -12.07
C ARG A 16 18.27 14.45 -13.54
N THR A 17 19.24 14.50 -14.45
CA THR A 17 18.97 14.73 -15.88
C THR A 17 19.21 13.51 -16.77
N SER A 18 20.04 12.55 -16.34
CA SER A 18 20.26 11.33 -17.12
C SER A 18 19.04 10.41 -17.06
N LYS A 19 18.67 9.83 -18.20
CA LYS A 19 17.60 8.83 -18.29
C LYS A 19 17.93 7.59 -17.45
N TRP A 20 17.00 7.13 -16.62
CA TRP A 20 17.11 5.88 -15.88
C TRP A 20 16.51 4.73 -16.71
N GLU A 21 17.32 3.74 -17.09
CA GLU A 21 16.84 2.57 -17.85
C GLU A 21 16.29 1.48 -16.91
N THR A 22 14.97 1.40 -16.76
CA THR A 22 14.30 0.46 -15.84
C THR A 22 14.24 -0.98 -16.36
N GLU A 23 14.35 -1.21 -17.68
CA GLU A 23 14.23 -2.57 -18.26
C GLU A 23 15.28 -3.54 -17.73
N LYS A 24 16.52 -3.06 -17.56
CA LYS A 24 17.63 -3.85 -17.01
C LYS A 24 17.43 -4.20 -15.53
N ASP A 25 16.61 -3.43 -14.81
CA ASP A 25 16.35 -3.65 -13.38
C ASP A 25 15.24 -4.69 -13.15
N ARG A 26 14.43 -5.02 -14.17
CA ARG A 26 13.35 -6.03 -14.07
C ARG A 26 13.83 -7.39 -13.58
N VAL A 27 15.05 -7.80 -13.92
CA VAL A 27 15.64 -9.08 -13.49
C VAL A 27 15.93 -9.11 -11.99
N HIS A 28 15.97 -7.95 -11.34
CA HIS A 28 16.24 -7.79 -9.92
C HIS A 28 15.01 -7.32 -9.14
N GLU A 29 13.86 -7.15 -9.79
CA GLU A 29 12.62 -6.80 -9.12
C GLU A 29 12.13 -7.96 -8.23
N PRO A 30 11.57 -7.66 -7.04
CA PRO A 30 10.92 -8.67 -6.21
C PRO A 30 9.74 -9.34 -6.94
N GLU A 31 9.49 -10.61 -6.65
CA GLU A 31 8.38 -11.36 -7.29
C GLU A 31 7.02 -10.69 -7.08
N ASP A 32 6.78 -10.13 -5.89
CA ASP A 32 5.51 -9.48 -5.54
C ASP A 32 5.33 -8.11 -6.20
N TRP A 33 6.34 -7.56 -6.88
CA TRP A 33 6.28 -6.23 -7.49
C TRP A 33 5.15 -6.06 -8.51
N ASN A 34 4.82 -7.13 -9.22
CA ASN A 34 3.71 -7.16 -10.18
C ASN A 34 2.34 -7.38 -9.52
N ARG A 35 2.31 -7.84 -8.27
CA ARG A 35 1.08 -8.08 -7.48
C ARG A 35 0.59 -6.83 -6.76
N LEU A 36 1.47 -5.84 -6.57
CA LEU A 36 1.15 -4.59 -5.90
C LEU A 36 0.13 -3.76 -6.69
N LEU A 37 -0.79 -3.12 -5.98
CA LEU A 37 -1.75 -2.19 -6.55
C LEU A 37 -1.03 -0.98 -7.16
N ARG A 38 -1.26 -0.72 -8.44
CA ARG A 38 -0.78 0.46 -9.17
C ARG A 38 -1.98 1.29 -9.62
N SER A 39 -2.09 2.50 -9.09
CA SER A 39 -3.15 3.43 -9.47
C SER A 39 -2.68 4.87 -9.37
N ASN A 40 -3.41 5.79 -10.00
CA ASN A 40 -3.22 7.21 -9.79
C ASN A 40 -3.76 7.59 -8.41
N TYR A 41 -2.86 7.81 -7.44
CA TYR A 41 -3.19 8.12 -6.05
C TYR A 41 -4.21 9.25 -5.91
N LYS A 42 -4.05 10.36 -6.65
CA LYS A 42 -4.93 11.52 -6.51
C LYS A 42 -6.38 11.20 -6.91
N GLY A 43 -6.56 10.48 -8.02
CA GLY A 43 -7.88 10.09 -8.51
C GLY A 43 -8.52 9.05 -7.61
N ALA A 44 -7.77 7.98 -7.27
CA ALA A 44 -8.25 6.91 -6.41
C ALA A 44 -8.65 7.41 -5.02
N LYS A 45 -7.88 8.33 -4.42
CA LYS A 45 -8.21 8.97 -3.14
C LYS A 45 -9.53 9.72 -3.22
N SER A 46 -9.72 10.55 -4.25
CA SER A 46 -10.95 11.33 -4.40
C SER A 46 -12.16 10.40 -4.52
N GLN A 47 -12.07 9.38 -5.39
CA GLN A 47 -13.15 8.42 -5.59
C GLN A 47 -13.50 7.67 -4.30
N ALA A 48 -12.50 7.11 -3.61
CA ALA A 48 -12.72 6.38 -2.36
C ALA A 48 -13.37 7.25 -1.27
N LEU A 49 -13.04 8.55 -1.21
CA LEU A 49 -13.67 9.49 -0.28
C LEU A 49 -15.13 9.77 -0.64
N HIS A 50 -15.45 10.01 -1.92
CA HIS A 50 -16.83 10.26 -2.34
C HIS A 50 -17.72 9.05 -2.11
N GLU A 51 -17.23 7.84 -2.40
CA GLU A 51 -17.95 6.59 -2.18
C GLU A 51 -18.19 6.33 -0.69
N ALA A 52 -17.24 6.68 0.18
CA ALA A 52 -17.41 6.52 1.63
C ALA A 52 -18.42 7.50 2.25
N LEU A 53 -18.68 8.63 1.60
CA LEU A 53 -19.72 9.57 2.03
C LEU A 53 -21.13 9.10 1.64
N VAL A 54 -21.24 8.30 0.58
CA VAL A 54 -22.53 7.87 0.03
C VAL A 54 -22.87 6.47 0.54
N GLY A 55 -23.63 6.43 1.63
CA GLY A 55 -24.15 5.20 2.22
C GLY A 55 -23.35 4.72 3.43
N GLY A 56 -24.03 4.01 4.34
CA GLY A 56 -23.44 3.52 5.57
C GLY A 56 -24.42 3.51 6.72
N VAL A 57 -23.91 3.10 7.88
CA VAL A 57 -24.65 3.12 9.14
C VAL A 57 -24.49 4.50 9.78
N GLN A 58 -25.60 5.10 10.23
CA GLN A 58 -25.56 6.41 10.87
C GLN A 58 -24.72 6.39 12.14
N PRO A 59 -23.92 7.43 12.41
CA PRO A 59 -23.19 7.57 13.66
C PRO A 59 -24.11 7.38 14.87
N GLY A 60 -23.63 6.65 15.89
CA GLY A 60 -24.43 6.33 17.08
C GLY A 60 -25.20 5.00 17.02
N THR A 61 -25.20 4.32 15.87
CA THR A 61 -25.83 3.01 15.74
C THR A 61 -24.90 1.89 16.22
N ARG A 62 -25.38 1.00 17.09
CA ARG A 62 -24.62 -0.16 17.57
C ARG A 62 -24.87 -1.38 16.69
N GLN A 63 -24.09 -1.52 15.62
CA GLN A 63 -24.17 -2.72 14.79
C GLN A 63 -22.80 -3.20 14.33
N VAL A 64 -22.39 -4.37 14.83
CA VAL A 64 -21.22 -5.11 14.33
C VAL A 64 -21.74 -6.42 13.76
N ARG A 65 -21.56 -6.64 12.45
CA ARG A 65 -21.99 -7.87 11.76
C ARG A 65 -20.79 -8.76 11.46
N ASN A 66 -21.02 -10.05 11.32
CA ASN A 66 -20.03 -11.04 10.85
C ASN A 66 -18.75 -11.11 11.71
N VAL A 67 -18.87 -11.06 13.04
CA VAL A 67 -17.75 -11.33 13.94
C VAL A 67 -17.66 -12.85 14.18
N PRO A 68 -16.53 -13.50 13.83
CA PRO A 68 -16.29 -14.90 14.17
C PRO A 68 -16.44 -15.15 15.68
N LEU A 69 -17.15 -16.21 16.06
CA LEU A 69 -17.33 -16.57 17.48
C LEU A 69 -16.02 -16.91 18.18
N SER A 70 -15.00 -17.37 17.43
CA SER A 70 -13.64 -17.63 17.92
C SER A 70 -12.94 -16.38 18.48
N LEU A 71 -13.36 -15.18 18.06
CA LEU A 71 -12.80 -13.91 18.54
C LEU A 71 -13.38 -13.49 19.91
N ARG A 72 -14.48 -14.11 20.38
CA ARG A 72 -15.07 -13.76 21.69
C ARG A 72 -14.23 -14.21 22.88
N SER A 73 -13.52 -15.33 22.76
CA SER A 73 -12.74 -15.92 23.86
C SER A 73 -11.27 -15.50 23.85
N SER A 74 -10.76 -15.01 22.70
CA SER A 74 -9.33 -14.78 22.51
C SER A 74 -8.88 -13.33 22.60
N ILE A 75 -9.77 -12.33 22.49
CA ILE A 75 -9.37 -10.92 22.44
C ILE A 75 -9.65 -10.23 23.79
N PRO A 76 -8.71 -9.43 24.34
CA PRO A 76 -9.00 -8.46 25.39
C PRO A 76 -10.13 -7.48 24.95
N PRO A 77 -10.76 -6.76 25.88
CA PRO A 77 -11.88 -5.87 25.55
C PRO A 77 -11.48 -4.88 24.43
N ILE A 78 -12.23 -4.91 23.33
CA ILE A 78 -11.99 -4.08 22.14
C ILE A 78 -12.18 -2.61 22.51
N THR A 79 -11.12 -1.82 22.39
CA THR A 79 -11.11 -0.38 22.76
C THR A 79 -11.51 0.54 21.61
N CYS A 80 -11.29 0.15 20.36
CA CYS A 80 -11.66 0.96 19.18
C CYS A 80 -11.85 0.08 17.93
N LEU A 81 -12.79 0.47 17.07
CA LEU A 81 -13.03 -0.10 15.75
C LEU A 81 -13.04 1.02 14.71
N PHE A 82 -12.44 0.75 13.55
CA PHE A 82 -12.45 1.66 12.40
C PHE A 82 -12.83 0.89 11.14
N SER A 83 -13.50 1.55 10.21
CA SER A 83 -13.78 1.01 8.88
C SER A 83 -12.64 1.34 7.93
N LEU A 84 -12.29 0.38 7.08
CA LEU A 84 -11.34 0.58 6.00
C LEU A 84 -12.06 1.12 4.76
N LEU A 85 -11.40 2.03 4.04
CA LEU A 85 -11.86 2.51 2.75
C LEU A 85 -11.60 1.48 1.64
N GLN A 86 -12.15 1.76 0.46
CA GLN A 86 -11.93 0.90 -0.70
C GLN A 86 -10.44 0.71 -0.98
N HIS A 87 -10.07 -0.55 -1.15
CA HIS A 87 -8.71 -0.97 -1.51
C HIS A 87 -7.60 -0.68 -0.49
N GLU A 88 -7.90 -0.24 0.74
CA GLU A 88 -6.89 -0.05 1.79
C GLU A 88 -6.22 -1.35 2.24
N ARG A 89 -6.91 -2.49 2.12
CA ARG A 89 -6.33 -3.80 2.43
C ARG A 89 -5.35 -4.29 1.36
N LYS A 90 -5.39 -3.74 0.14
CA LYS A 90 -4.50 -4.17 -0.94
C LYS A 90 -3.09 -3.64 -0.69
N GLN A 91 -2.08 -4.47 -0.94
CA GLN A 91 -0.68 -4.07 -0.81
C GLN A 91 -0.26 -3.12 -1.94
N THR A 92 0.50 -2.09 -1.60
CA THR A 92 1.04 -1.11 -2.56
C THR A 92 2.36 -0.54 -2.04
N VAL A 93 3.09 0.17 -2.90
CA VAL A 93 4.29 0.92 -2.51
C VAL A 93 3.85 2.21 -1.82
N MET A 94 4.22 2.38 -0.56
CA MET A 94 3.90 3.57 0.23
C MET A 94 5.13 4.46 0.38
N ASN A 95 4.96 5.76 0.12
CA ASN A 95 6.01 6.76 0.29
C ASN A 95 5.65 7.65 1.49
N PHE A 96 6.52 7.68 2.50
CA PHE A 96 6.31 8.46 3.73
C PHE A 96 7.37 9.57 3.83
N SER A 97 6.95 10.77 4.21
CA SER A 97 7.84 11.83 4.67
C SER A 97 8.02 11.68 6.18
N MET A 98 9.21 11.29 6.61
CA MET A 98 9.58 11.21 8.02
C MET A 98 10.53 12.37 8.33
N THR A 99 10.24 13.10 9.40
CA THR A 99 11.04 14.24 9.88
C THR A 99 11.61 13.91 11.25
#